data_AF-A0AA38H2L9-F1
#
_entry.id   AF-A0AA38H2L9-F1
#
_cell.length_a   1.000
_cell.length_b   1.000
_cell.length_c   1.000
_cell.angle_alpha   90.00
_cell.angle_beta   90.00
_cell.angle_gamma   90.00
#
_symmetry.space_group_name_H-M   'P 1'
#
loop_
_entity.id
_entity.type
_entity.pdbx_description
1 polymer ?
#
loop_
_entity_poly.entity_id
_entity_poly.type
_entity_poly.pdbx_seq_one_letter_code
_entity_poly.pdbx_strand_id
1 'polypeptide(L)'
;MQADSAAGSQKRLVPAKRRRGGSDAGKEKYDPQYNDEEADIILVSSDGVKFRVHSYYLKAVSSVFRSMLQDCSSVQGPEILLTD
;
A
#
# COMPACT_ATOMS: atom_id res chain seq x y z
N MET A 1 26.41 -17.98 54.47
CA MET A 1 26.45 -18.84 53.27
C MET A 1 25.05 -18.85 52.67
N GLN A 2 24.96 -18.59 51.35
CA GLN A 2 23.76 -18.68 50.49
C GLN A 2 22.92 -19.96 50.76
N ALA A 3 21.64 -20.09 50.41
CA ALA A 3 20.93 -19.77 49.16
C ALA A 3 19.40 -19.76 49.46
N ASP A 4 18.60 -18.77 49.04
CA ASP A 4 17.96 -18.55 47.73
C ASP A 4 16.77 -19.49 47.38
N SER A 5 15.77 -18.87 46.73
CA SER A 5 14.68 -19.47 45.91
C SER A 5 13.53 -20.15 46.65
N ALA A 6 12.27 -20.11 46.22
CA ALA A 6 11.49 -19.51 45.12
C ALA A 6 10.04 -20.03 45.39
N ALA A 7 8.91 -19.55 44.90
CA ALA A 7 8.46 -18.42 44.13
C ALA A 7 6.96 -18.28 44.46
N GLY A 8 6.46 -17.04 44.46
CA GLY A 8 5.05 -16.74 44.68
C GLY A 8 4.16 -17.34 43.58
N SER A 9 3.13 -18.07 44.00
CA SER A 9 2.05 -18.46 43.10
C SER A 9 1.17 -17.25 42.79
N GLN A 10 1.26 -16.84 41.53
CA GLN A 10 0.21 -16.23 40.69
C GLN A 10 -1.17 -16.82 41.09
N LYS A 11 -2.34 -16.20 40.91
CA LYS A 11 -2.96 -15.68 39.67
C LYS A 11 -4.27 -15.03 40.11
N ARG A 12 -4.63 -13.88 39.55
CA ARG A 12 -5.99 -13.51 39.11
C ARG A 12 -6.04 -12.01 38.80
N LEU A 13 -5.95 -11.70 37.52
CA LEU A 13 -6.49 -10.47 36.97
C LEU A 13 -7.22 -10.84 35.67
N VAL A 14 -8.53 -10.67 35.67
CA VAL A 14 -9.41 -10.66 34.49
C VAL A 14 -10.03 -9.26 34.41
N PRO A 15 -10.71 -8.88 33.32
CA PRO A 15 -10.23 -8.75 31.96
C PRO A 15 -10.63 -7.37 31.39
N ALA A 16 -9.71 -6.51 30.99
CA ALA A 16 -10.10 -5.31 30.23
C ALA A 16 -8.89 -4.63 29.60
N LYS A 17 -8.54 -5.04 28.38
CA LYS A 17 -7.78 -4.14 27.51
C LYS A 17 -8.34 -4.20 26.10
N ARG A 18 -9.41 -3.40 25.96
CA ARG A 18 -9.68 -2.49 24.84
C ARG A 18 -9.42 -3.10 23.48
N ARG A 19 -10.51 -3.32 22.75
CA ARG A 19 -10.58 -3.34 21.29
C ARG A 19 -9.59 -2.31 20.73
N ARG A 20 -8.40 -2.76 20.34
CA ARG A 20 -7.54 -2.05 19.40
C ARG A 20 -7.84 -2.77 18.09
N GLY A 21 -8.83 -2.28 17.35
CA GLY A 21 -8.59 -1.13 16.50
C GLY A 21 -7.80 -1.68 15.33
N GLY A 22 -8.51 -2.29 14.37
CA GLY A 22 -7.93 -2.74 13.11
C GLY A 22 -7.20 -1.56 12.51
N SER A 23 -5.88 -1.61 12.59
CA SER A 23 -5.01 -0.68 11.86
C SER A 23 -4.68 -1.41 10.57
N ASP A 24 -5.68 -1.55 9.70
CA ASP A 24 -5.43 -1.79 8.27
C ASP A 24 -4.92 -0.47 7.69
N ALA A 25 -3.74 -0.07 8.17
CA ALA A 25 -2.97 0.97 7.53
C ALA A 25 -2.55 0.36 6.21
N GLY A 26 -3.32 0.67 5.15
CA GLY A 26 -3.13 0.18 3.80
C GLY A 26 -1.66 0.20 3.45
N LYS A 27 -1.03 -0.98 3.46
CA LYS A 27 0.30 -1.14 2.88
C LYS A 27 0.10 -0.87 1.40
N GLU A 28 0.76 0.15 0.88
CA GLU A 28 0.84 0.38 -0.57
C GLU A 28 1.26 -0.94 -1.22
N LYS A 29 0.32 -1.58 -1.90
CA LYS A 29 0.52 -2.90 -2.48
C LYS A 29 0.89 -2.68 -3.94
N TYR A 30 2.18 -2.74 -4.24
CA TYR A 30 2.62 -2.74 -5.62
C TYR A 30 2.43 -4.13 -6.23
N ASP A 31 1.97 -4.18 -7.48
CA ASP A 31 1.90 -5.43 -8.22
C ASP A 31 3.31 -5.95 -8.51
N PRO A 32 3.64 -7.21 -8.18
CA PRO A 32 5.01 -7.73 -8.34
C PRO A 32 5.46 -7.84 -9.80
N GLN A 33 4.52 -7.90 -10.75
CA GLN A 33 4.82 -7.99 -12.18
C GLN A 33 4.90 -6.61 -12.84
N TYR A 34 4.18 -5.62 -12.30
CA TYR A 34 4.13 -4.26 -12.82
C TYR A 34 4.56 -3.23 -11.77
N ASN A 35 5.84 -3.28 -11.41
CA ASN A 35 6.48 -2.38 -10.44
C ASN A 35 7.87 -1.96 -10.92
N ASP A 36 7.97 -1.48 -12.16
CA ASP A 36 9.23 -0.97 -12.70
C ASP A 36 9.62 0.35 -12.02
N GLU A 37 10.88 0.48 -11.59
CA GLU A 37 11.39 1.68 -10.94
C GLU A 37 11.57 2.85 -11.92
N GLU A 38 11.75 2.55 -13.20
CA GLU A 38 11.95 3.54 -14.27
C GLU A 38 10.63 4.01 -14.89
N ALA A 39 9.50 3.42 -14.46
CA ALA A 39 8.19 3.84 -14.91
C ALA A 39 7.83 5.26 -14.44
N ASP A 40 7.22 6.01 -15.35
CA ASP A 40 6.83 7.41 -15.19
C ASP A 40 5.36 7.58 -14.73
N ILE A 41 4.58 6.49 -14.70
CA ILE A 41 3.17 6.51 -14.29
C ILE A 41 2.90 5.47 -13.22
N ILE A 42 2.04 5.82 -12.27
CA ILE A 42 1.48 4.91 -11.28
C ILE A 42 -0.03 4.81 -11.51
N LEU A 43 -0.52 3.63 -11.87
CA LEU A 43 -1.95 3.35 -11.90
C LEU A 43 -2.34 2.79 -10.54
N VAL A 44 -3.42 3.28 -9.96
CA VAL A 44 -3.94 2.78 -8.69
C VAL A 44 -5.31 2.20 -8.95
N SER A 45 -5.46 0.91 -8.72
CA SER A 45 -6.73 0.23 -8.79
C SER A 45 -7.59 0.54 -7.56
N SER A 46 -8.90 0.36 -7.67
CA SER A 46 -9.87 0.60 -6.59
C SER A 46 -9.64 -0.26 -5.35
N ASP A 47 -8.96 -1.40 -5.51
CA ASP A 47 -8.49 -2.28 -4.43
C ASP A 47 -7.22 -1.78 -3.71
N GLY A 48 -6.70 -0.62 -4.11
CA GLY A 48 -5.50 0.00 -3.54
C GLY A 48 -4.19 -0.59 -4.07
N VAL A 49 -4.24 -1.44 -5.12
CA VAL A 49 -3.04 -1.97 -5.77
C VAL A 49 -2.46 -0.93 -6.73
N LYS A 50 -1.15 -0.69 -6.63
CA LYS A 50 -0.40 0.25 -7.46
C LYS A 50 0.37 -0.50 -8.56
N PHE A 51 0.32 0.01 -9.78
CA PHE A 51 1.02 -0.52 -10.95
C PHE A 51 1.92 0.57 -11.52
N ARG A 52 3.23 0.34 -11.55
CA ARG A 52 4.18 1.26 -12.17
C ARG A 52 4.40 0.85 -13.61
N VAL A 53 4.00 1.72 -14.55
CA VAL A 53 4.01 1.45 -15.99
C VAL A 53 4.53 2.65 -16.77
N HIS A 54 5.08 2.41 -17.97
CA HIS A 54 5.54 3.50 -18.82
C HIS A 54 4.39 4.13 -19.62
N SER A 55 4.34 5.46 -19.62
CA SER A 55 3.37 6.26 -20.38
C SER A 55 3.42 5.96 -21.87
N TYR A 56 4.61 5.66 -22.41
CA TYR A 56 4.78 5.33 -23.82
C TYR A 56 3.92 4.13 -24.25
N TYR A 57 3.99 3.03 -23.50
CA TYR A 57 3.18 1.84 -23.79
C TYR A 57 1.70 2.11 -23.52
N LEU A 58 1.36 2.79 -22.43
CA LEU A 58 -0.03 3.07 -22.07
C LEU A 58 -0.73 3.95 -23.11
N LYS A 59 -0.02 4.97 -23.63
CA LYS A 59 -0.46 5.83 -24.74
C LYS A 59 -0.60 5.04 -26.04
N ALA A 60 0.28 4.06 -26.30
CA ALA A 60 0.23 3.26 -27.52
C ALA A 60 -0.98 2.32 -27.55
N VAL A 61 -1.31 1.68 -26.42
CA VAL A 61 -2.36 0.66 -26.34
C VAL A 61 -3.76 1.21 -26.04
N SER A 62 -3.88 2.43 -25.51
CA SER A 62 -5.17 3.03 -25.15
C SER A 62 -5.26 4.49 -25.60
N SER A 63 -6.28 4.80 -26.42
CA SER A 63 -6.59 6.17 -26.82
C SER A 63 -7.09 7.02 -25.64
N VAL A 64 -7.78 6.41 -24.68
CA VAL A 64 -8.28 7.11 -23.47
C VAL A 64 -7.11 7.58 -22.61
N PHE A 65 -6.19 6.69 -22.26
CA PHE A 65 -5.00 7.07 -21.51
C PHE A 65 -4.12 8.04 -22.30
N ARG A 66 -4.08 7.91 -23.63
CA ARG A 66 -3.36 8.87 -24.47
C ARG A 66 -3.87 10.30 -24.30
N SER A 67 -5.18 10.51 -24.41
CA SER A 67 -5.78 11.83 -24.23
C SER A 67 -5.57 12.33 -22.79
N MET A 68 -5.87 11.49 -21.79
CA MET A 68 -5.69 11.85 -20.38
C MET A 68 -4.24 12.28 -20.06
N LEU A 69 -3.25 11.59 -20.61
CA LEU A 69 -1.83 11.87 -20.38
C LEU A 69 -1.22 12.92 -21.30
N GLN A 70 -1.91 13.32 -22.36
CA GLN A 70 -1.50 14.46 -23.19
C GLN A 70 -1.92 15.77 -22.55
N ASP A 71 -3.07 15.79 -21.88
CA ASP A 71 -3.62 16.98 -21.26
C ASP A 71 -3.10 17.21 -19.84
N CYS A 72 -2.59 16.17 -19.17
CA CYS A 72 -2.08 16.24 -17.80
C CYS A 72 -0.58 16.60 -17.78
N SER A 73 -0.26 17.89 -17.78
CA SER A 73 1.13 18.41 -17.72
C SER A 73 1.75 18.39 -16.30
N SER A 74 1.33 17.46 -15.43
CA SER A 74 1.76 17.40 -14.03
C SER A 74 3.25 17.08 -13.92
N VAL A 75 4.01 17.95 -13.25
CA VAL A 75 5.48 17.86 -13.05
C VAL A 75 5.89 16.67 -12.15
N GLN A 76 4.92 16.00 -11.52
CA GLN A 76 5.07 14.78 -10.74
C GLN A 76 4.25 13.69 -11.43
N GLY A 77 4.86 12.53 -11.71
CA GLY A 77 4.26 11.45 -12.51
C GLY A 77 2.79 11.21 -12.16
N PRO A 78 1.89 11.11 -13.15
CA PRO A 78 0.46 11.06 -12.88
C PRO A 78 0.10 9.77 -12.15
N GLU A 79 -0.46 9.91 -10.95
CA GLU A 79 -1.11 8.81 -10.22
C GLU A 79 -2.57 8.74 -10.68
N ILE A 80 -2.91 7.74 -11.50
CA ILE A 80 -4.25 7.61 -12.08
C ILE A 80 -5.05 6.63 -11.23
N LEU A 81 -6.10 7.13 -10.58
CA LEU A 81 -7.07 6.30 -9.87
C LEU A 81 -8.03 5.66 -10.87
N LEU A 82 -8.02 4.33 -10.95
CA LEU A 82 -8.97 3.53 -11.70
C LEU A 82 -10.19 3.27 -10.80
N THR A 83 -11.08 4.26 -10.71
CA THR A 83 -12.42 4.05 -10.17
C THR A 83 -13.34 3.62 -11.32
N ASP A 84 -14.08 2.52 -11.11
CA ASP A 84 -15.05 1.93 -12.06
C ASP A 84 -16.10 2.95 -12.55
#